data_AF-A0AA86N3P0-F1
#
_entry.id   AF-A0AA86N3P0-F1
#
_cell.length_a   1.000
_cell.length_b   1.000
_cell.length_c   1.000
_cell.angle_alpha   90.00
_cell.angle_beta   90.00
_cell.angle_gamma   90.00
#
_symmetry.space_group_name_H-M   'P 1'
#
loop_
_entity.id
_entity.type
_entity.pdbx_description
1 polymer ?
#
loop_
_entity_poly.entity_id
_entity_poly.type
_entity_poly.pdbx_seq_one_letter_code
_entity_poly.pdbx_strand_id
1 'polypeptide(L)'
;MTRTETIRRASVRCLVVGLLMMPLPAAGMTQILPDATVEADRQTVLELTSAFDQAQEAIRSRNLDELMGIYSERYNHHGFKKEDLRKIWAELLSDYEFIANIHTFSAIRTSGEGNNMTVEITCSGALWATSKNSKERIPIDSWHQEVHHLAKEDGEWRIVGSSKGASARPRLFGSAPHPLF
;
A
#
# COMPACT_ATOMS: atom_id res chain seq x y z
N MET A 1 71.52 -34.11 22.04
CA MET A 1 70.80 -32.94 22.57
C MET A 1 70.67 -31.93 21.44
N THR A 2 69.59 -31.98 20.67
CA THR A 2 69.06 -30.87 19.83
C THR A 2 67.69 -31.30 19.29
N ARG A 3 66.74 -30.36 19.37
CA ARG A 3 65.30 -30.52 19.50
C ARG A 3 64.64 -30.39 18.13
N THR A 4 63.72 -31.30 17.81
CA THR A 4 62.85 -31.28 16.62
C THR A 4 61.90 -30.09 16.68
N GLU A 5 61.98 -29.16 15.73
CA GLU A 5 60.99 -28.09 15.57
C GLU A 5 59.88 -28.54 14.60
N THR A 6 58.67 -28.65 15.14
CA THR A 6 57.45 -28.96 14.39
C THR A 6 56.76 -27.64 14.03
N ILE A 7 56.77 -27.27 12.75
CA ILE A 7 56.05 -26.08 12.26
C ILE A 7 54.55 -26.38 12.24
N ARG A 8 53.81 -25.81 13.19
CA ARG A 8 52.34 -25.83 13.21
C ARG A 8 51.80 -24.92 12.10
N ARG A 9 51.07 -25.51 11.15
CA ARG A 9 50.23 -24.78 10.18
C ARG A 9 49.10 -24.07 10.94
N ALA A 10 49.11 -22.74 10.96
CA ALA A 10 47.99 -21.94 11.44
C ALA A 10 46.93 -21.84 10.33
N SER A 11 45.76 -22.44 10.57
CA SER A 11 44.60 -22.33 9.70
C SER A 11 43.94 -20.97 9.89
N VAL A 12 44.03 -20.09 8.89
CA VAL A 12 43.30 -18.82 8.86
C VAL A 12 41.82 -19.13 8.65
N ARG A 13 41.02 -19.03 9.71
CA ARG A 13 39.55 -19.06 9.61
C ARG A 13 39.09 -17.66 9.21
N CYS A 14 38.70 -17.52 7.94
CA CYS A 14 38.06 -16.32 7.42
C CYS A 14 36.65 -16.22 8.03
N LEU A 15 36.44 -15.26 8.93
CA LEU A 15 35.13 -14.98 9.51
C LEU A 15 34.32 -14.19 8.46
N VAL A 16 33.45 -14.88 7.72
CA VAL A 16 32.49 -14.22 6.82
C VAL A 16 31.42 -13.57 7.71
N VAL A 17 31.56 -12.26 7.93
CA VAL A 17 30.50 -11.45 8.53
C VAL A 17 29.38 -11.37 7.51
N GLY A 18 28.29 -12.10 7.75
CA GLY A 18 27.07 -12.01 6.94
C GLY A 18 26.51 -10.61 7.04
N LEU A 19 26.60 -9.85 5.95
CA LEU A 19 25.91 -8.58 5.80
C LEU A 19 24.41 -8.90 5.81
N LEU A 20 23.75 -8.66 6.94
CA LEU A 20 22.30 -8.70 7.03
C LEU A 20 21.76 -7.67 6.03
N MET A 21 21.23 -8.14 4.90
CA MET A 21 20.48 -7.31 3.97
C MET A 21 19.19 -6.90 4.68
N MET A 22 19.24 -5.82 5.46
CA MET A 22 18.01 -5.18 5.91
C MET A 22 17.31 -4.64 4.66
N PRO A 23 16.04 -5.00 4.41
CA PRO A 23 15.30 -4.40 3.31
C PRO A 23 15.30 -2.89 3.51
N LEU A 24 15.75 -2.15 2.49
CA LEU A 24 15.56 -0.71 2.45
C LEU A 24 14.07 -0.44 2.65
N PRO A 25 13.68 0.49 3.55
CA PRO A 25 12.28 0.88 3.61
C PRO A 25 11.90 1.38 2.21
N ALA A 26 10.87 0.76 1.64
CA ALA A 26 10.24 1.29 0.44
C ALA A 26 9.96 2.78 0.72
N ALA A 27 10.45 3.67 -0.14
CA ALA A 27 10.17 5.08 -0.01
C ALA A 27 8.65 5.23 0.09
N GLY A 28 8.16 5.74 1.23
CA GLY A 28 6.72 5.88 1.46
C GLY A 28 6.10 6.62 0.30
N MET A 29 5.23 5.95 -0.45
CA MET A 29 4.59 6.50 -1.64
C MET A 29 3.35 7.31 -1.27
N THR A 30 2.78 7.02 -0.09
CA THR A 30 1.71 7.82 0.48
C THR A 30 2.25 9.12 1.06
N GLN A 31 1.69 10.23 0.60
CA GLN A 31 2.05 11.57 1.03
C GLN A 31 0.90 12.20 1.83
N ILE A 32 1.22 12.91 2.90
CA ILE A 32 0.27 13.79 3.59
C ILE A 32 0.59 15.22 3.16
N LEU A 33 -0.42 15.96 2.70
CA LEU A 33 -0.22 17.35 2.29
C LEU A 33 0.18 18.21 3.49
N PRO A 34 1.01 19.25 3.30
CA PRO A 34 1.41 20.16 4.38
C PRO A 34 0.22 20.87 5.06
N ASP A 35 -0.87 21.11 4.32
CA ASP A 35 -2.11 21.75 4.76
C ASP A 35 -3.22 20.74 5.08
N ALA A 36 -2.89 19.44 5.17
CA ALA A 36 -3.88 18.41 5.49
C ALA A 36 -4.50 18.63 6.87
N THR A 37 -5.80 18.40 6.97
CA THR A 37 -6.49 18.35 8.28
C THR A 37 -6.22 16.98 8.92
N VAL A 38 -5.51 16.92 10.03
CA VAL A 38 -5.15 15.65 10.70
C VAL A 38 -5.62 15.67 12.15
N GLU A 39 -6.64 14.87 12.44
CA GLU A 39 -7.22 14.71 13.79
C GLU A 39 -6.61 13.52 14.55
N ALA A 40 -6.03 12.56 13.82
CA ALA A 40 -5.41 11.38 14.38
C ALA A 40 -4.08 11.69 15.09
N ASP A 41 -3.76 10.91 16.14
CA ASP A 41 -2.46 10.99 16.77
C ASP A 41 -1.32 10.48 15.86
N ARG A 42 -0.07 10.78 16.24
CA ARG A 42 1.11 10.44 15.44
C ARG A 42 1.22 8.93 15.16
N GLN A 43 0.88 8.09 16.13
CA GLN A 43 1.00 6.64 15.98
C GLN A 43 -0.02 6.14 14.95
N THR A 44 -1.26 6.60 15.07
CA THR A 44 -2.35 6.29 14.14
C THR A 44 -2.00 6.76 12.73
N VAL A 45 -1.47 7.98 12.56
CA VAL A 45 -1.02 8.48 11.25
C VAL A 45 0.03 7.56 10.63
N LEU A 46 1.03 7.13 11.41
CA LEU A 46 2.07 6.20 10.92
C LEU A 46 1.49 4.85 10.51
N GLU A 47 0.56 4.30 11.30
CA GLU A 47 -0.11 3.04 10.98
C GLU A 47 -0.94 3.15 9.69
N LEU A 48 -1.69 4.25 9.52
CA LEU A 48 -2.49 4.49 8.32
C LEU A 48 -1.61 4.64 7.09
N THR A 49 -0.55 5.46 7.14
CA THR A 49 0.37 5.59 6.00
C THR A 49 1.05 4.26 5.68
N SER A 50 1.42 3.48 6.71
CA SER A 50 2.03 2.16 6.52
C SER A 50 1.08 1.18 5.85
N ALA A 51 -0.20 1.16 6.19
CA ALA A 51 -1.19 0.29 5.54
C ALA A 51 -1.29 0.57 4.03
N PHE A 52 -1.31 1.85 3.64
CA PHE A 52 -1.35 2.21 2.21
C PHE A 52 -0.02 1.95 1.51
N ASP A 53 1.13 2.20 2.16
CA ASP A 53 2.45 1.88 1.59
C ASP A 53 2.62 0.36 1.38
N GLN A 54 2.13 -0.47 2.31
CA GLN A 54 2.14 -1.93 2.15
C GLN A 54 1.29 -2.38 0.96
N ALA A 55 0.10 -1.81 0.77
CA ALA A 55 -0.72 -2.13 -0.40
C ALA A 55 -0.08 -1.69 -1.73
N GLN A 56 0.60 -0.55 -1.74
CA GLN A 56 1.36 -0.08 -2.91
C GLN A 56 2.54 -1.01 -3.23
N GLU A 57 3.25 -1.46 -2.20
CA GLU A 57 4.30 -2.45 -2.34
C GLU A 57 3.76 -3.79 -2.86
N ALA A 58 2.60 -4.22 -2.37
CA ALA A 58 1.94 -5.44 -2.84
C ALA A 58 1.53 -5.35 -4.33
N ILE A 59 1.11 -4.17 -4.82
CA ILE A 59 0.91 -3.94 -6.25
C ILE A 59 2.23 -4.09 -7.01
N ARG A 60 3.30 -3.44 -6.52
CA ARG A 60 4.62 -3.42 -7.16
C ARG A 60 5.23 -4.83 -7.24
N SER A 61 5.11 -5.60 -6.16
CA SER A 61 5.57 -6.99 -6.06
C SER A 61 4.58 -7.98 -6.69
N ARG A 62 3.40 -7.50 -7.11
CA ARG A 62 2.32 -8.27 -7.74
C ARG A 62 1.79 -9.36 -6.81
N ASN A 63 1.83 -9.10 -5.50
CA ASN A 63 1.31 -9.98 -4.47
C ASN A 63 -0.18 -9.67 -4.22
N LEU A 64 -1.04 -10.42 -4.89
CA LEU A 64 -2.49 -10.24 -4.76
C LEU A 64 -2.98 -10.49 -3.33
N ASP A 65 -2.42 -11.48 -2.63
CA ASP A 65 -2.91 -11.82 -1.29
C ASP A 65 -2.56 -10.75 -0.26
N GLU A 66 -1.34 -10.20 -0.31
CA GLU A 66 -0.96 -9.04 0.51
C GLU A 66 -1.78 -7.80 0.14
N LEU A 67 -2.01 -7.54 -1.15
CA LEU A 67 -2.83 -6.41 -1.60
C LEU A 67 -4.25 -6.51 -1.06
N MET A 68 -4.83 -7.71 -1.06
CA MET A 68 -6.16 -7.92 -0.50
C MET A 68 -6.22 -7.75 1.02
N GLY A 69 -5.09 -7.64 1.72
CA GLY A 69 -5.02 -7.38 3.17
C GLY A 69 -5.51 -6.00 3.59
N ILE A 70 -5.41 -4.99 2.71
CA ILE A 70 -5.90 -3.64 3.02
C ILE A 70 -7.44 -3.56 3.04
N TYR A 71 -8.14 -4.50 2.40
CA TYR A 71 -9.59 -4.50 2.35
C TYR A 71 -10.19 -5.33 3.49
N SER A 72 -11.20 -4.79 4.15
CA SER A 72 -11.95 -5.46 5.21
C SER A 72 -12.75 -6.65 4.65
N GLU A 73 -12.95 -7.70 5.46
CA GLU A 73 -13.85 -8.81 5.12
C GLU A 73 -15.31 -8.35 4.93
N ARG A 74 -15.70 -7.24 5.55
CA ARG A 74 -17.01 -6.60 5.38
C ARG A 74 -16.97 -5.43 4.40
N TYR A 75 -15.96 -5.37 3.53
CA TYR A 75 -15.84 -4.33 2.51
C TYR A 75 -17.11 -4.26 1.66
N ASN A 76 -17.64 -3.05 1.49
CA ASN A 76 -18.76 -2.78 0.59
C ASN A 76 -18.64 -1.36 0.02
N HIS A 77 -18.50 -1.28 -1.30
CA HIS A 77 -18.58 -0.02 -2.02
C HIS A 77 -19.60 -0.13 -3.15
N HIS A 78 -20.75 0.52 -3.01
CA HIS A 78 -21.83 0.47 -4.01
C HIS A 78 -22.22 -0.96 -4.45
N GLY A 79 -22.09 -1.95 -3.55
CA GLY A 79 -22.39 -3.35 -3.84
C GLY A 79 -21.18 -4.20 -4.26
N PHE A 80 -20.03 -3.59 -4.57
CA PHE A 80 -18.77 -4.31 -4.76
C PHE A 80 -18.24 -4.83 -3.43
N LYS A 81 -17.93 -6.13 -3.38
CA LYS A 81 -17.36 -6.81 -2.21
C LYS A 81 -15.87 -7.07 -2.38
N LYS A 82 -15.21 -7.48 -1.30
CA LYS A 82 -13.77 -7.83 -1.30
C LYS A 82 -13.42 -8.87 -2.36
N GLU A 83 -14.30 -9.84 -2.60
CA GLU A 83 -14.08 -10.89 -3.61
C GLU A 83 -14.14 -10.34 -5.04
N ASP A 84 -14.96 -9.32 -5.29
CA ASP A 84 -15.05 -8.67 -6.59
C ASP A 84 -13.80 -7.85 -6.85
N LEU A 85 -13.32 -7.12 -5.83
CA LEU A 85 -12.03 -6.45 -5.87
C LEU A 85 -10.87 -7.40 -6.18
N ARG A 86 -10.84 -8.59 -5.56
CA ARG A 86 -9.80 -9.59 -5.83
C ARG A 86 -9.78 -9.99 -7.31
N LYS A 87 -10.95 -10.14 -7.94
CA LYS A 87 -11.04 -10.48 -9.38
C LYS A 87 -10.52 -9.35 -10.25
N ILE A 88 -10.92 -8.11 -9.96
CA ILE A 88 -10.46 -6.92 -10.70
C ILE A 88 -8.94 -6.78 -10.58
N TRP A 89 -8.39 -6.89 -9.38
CA TRP A 89 -6.94 -6.85 -9.17
C TRP A 89 -6.21 -8.01 -9.85
N ALA A 90 -6.76 -9.22 -9.82
CA ALA A 90 -6.17 -10.37 -10.51
C ALA A 90 -6.10 -10.14 -12.03
N GLU A 91 -7.16 -9.58 -12.63
CA GLU A 91 -7.21 -9.23 -14.05
C GLU A 91 -6.20 -8.13 -14.39
N LEU A 92 -6.15 -7.06 -13.59
CA LEU A 92 -5.16 -5.98 -13.79
C LEU A 92 -3.73 -6.48 -13.68
N LEU A 93 -3.44 -7.28 -12.67
CA LEU A 93 -2.12 -7.90 -12.53
C LEU A 93 -1.86 -8.82 -13.73
N SER A 94 -2.82 -9.61 -14.20
CA SER A 94 -2.66 -10.45 -15.39
C SER A 94 -2.26 -9.64 -16.64
N ASP A 95 -2.97 -8.56 -16.91
CA ASP A 95 -2.93 -7.90 -18.22
C ASP A 95 -1.89 -6.78 -18.32
N TYR A 96 -1.44 -6.26 -17.17
CA TYR A 96 -0.55 -5.13 -17.09
C TYR A 96 0.75 -5.43 -16.35
N GLU A 97 1.79 -4.68 -16.70
CA GLU A 97 3.11 -4.66 -16.08
C GLU A 97 3.48 -3.23 -15.66
N PHE A 98 4.46 -3.08 -14.77
CA PHE A 98 4.89 -1.78 -14.24
C PHE A 98 3.73 -0.93 -13.70
N ILE A 99 2.82 -1.56 -12.95
CA ILE A 99 1.72 -0.87 -12.29
C ILE A 99 2.32 0.03 -11.20
N ALA A 100 1.99 1.32 -11.27
CA ALA A 100 2.45 2.31 -10.32
C ALA A 100 1.34 3.33 -10.06
N ASN A 101 1.40 3.93 -8.88
CA ASN A 101 0.34 4.78 -8.38
C ASN A 101 0.89 5.91 -7.51
N ILE A 102 0.03 6.86 -7.16
CA ILE A 102 0.32 7.90 -6.17
C ILE A 102 -0.89 8.05 -5.25
N HIS A 103 -0.63 8.26 -3.96
CA HIS A 103 -1.65 8.57 -2.95
C HIS A 103 -1.27 9.81 -2.17
N THR A 104 -2.18 10.77 -2.13
CA THR A 104 -1.97 12.02 -1.40
C THR A 104 -3.16 12.30 -0.49
N PHE A 105 -2.92 12.39 0.81
CA PHE A 105 -3.92 12.63 1.84
C PHE A 105 -4.07 14.13 2.09
N SER A 106 -5.31 14.62 1.99
CA SER A 106 -5.70 16.01 2.33
C SER A 106 -6.47 16.10 3.64
N ALA A 107 -7.01 14.98 4.16
CA ALA A 107 -7.58 14.93 5.49
C ALA A 107 -7.52 13.52 6.09
N ILE A 108 -7.33 13.45 7.40
CA ILE A 108 -7.48 12.27 8.25
C ILE A 108 -8.38 12.69 9.41
N ARG A 109 -9.63 12.21 9.39
CA ARG A 109 -10.62 12.48 10.45
C ARG A 109 -10.88 11.22 11.25
N THR A 110 -11.06 11.37 12.55
CA THR A 110 -11.30 10.24 13.46
C THR A 110 -12.69 10.33 14.06
N SER A 111 -13.29 9.17 14.31
CA SER A 111 -14.56 9.07 15.01
C SER A 111 -14.52 7.86 15.94
N GLY A 112 -15.12 7.99 17.12
CA GLY A 112 -15.03 6.99 18.18
C GLY A 112 -13.66 6.97 18.87
N GLU A 113 -13.48 6.01 19.77
CA GLU A 113 -12.26 5.85 20.57
C GLU A 113 -11.89 4.36 20.73
N GLY A 114 -10.60 4.09 20.98
CA GLY A 114 -10.09 2.75 21.23
C GLY A 114 -10.39 1.78 20.08
N ASN A 115 -10.94 0.61 20.40
CA ASN A 115 -11.25 -0.43 19.42
C ASN A 115 -12.44 -0.10 18.50
N ASN A 116 -13.23 0.93 18.83
CA ASN A 116 -14.34 1.39 18.00
C ASN A 116 -13.96 2.57 17.11
N MET A 117 -12.68 2.96 17.12
CA MET A 117 -12.19 4.08 16.31
C MET A 117 -12.30 3.74 14.82
N THR A 118 -12.95 4.63 14.08
CA THR A 118 -12.99 4.64 12.61
C THR A 118 -12.25 5.85 12.09
N VAL A 119 -11.69 5.73 10.89
CA VAL A 119 -10.95 6.81 10.25
C VAL A 119 -11.52 7.08 8.87
N GLU A 120 -11.72 8.35 8.56
CA GLU A 120 -11.96 8.82 7.21
C GLU A 120 -10.68 9.45 6.66
N ILE A 121 -10.17 8.91 5.55
CA ILE A 121 -9.04 9.50 4.83
C ILE A 121 -9.54 10.11 3.54
N THR A 122 -9.42 11.42 3.40
CA THR A 122 -9.63 12.09 2.11
C THR A 122 -8.34 12.02 1.29
N CYS A 123 -8.40 11.34 0.15
CA CYS A 123 -7.26 11.06 -0.71
C CYS A 123 -7.50 11.54 -2.16
N SER A 124 -6.43 11.92 -2.84
CA SER A 124 -6.37 12.03 -4.30
C SER A 124 -5.23 11.18 -4.83
N GLY A 125 -5.41 10.63 -6.02
CA GLY A 125 -4.40 9.79 -6.62
C GLY A 125 -4.75 9.30 -8.01
N ALA A 126 -3.83 8.51 -8.54
CA ALA A 126 -3.96 7.91 -9.86
C ALA A 126 -3.17 6.61 -9.92
N LEU A 127 -3.62 5.73 -10.82
CA LEU A 127 -3.04 4.43 -11.12
C LEU A 127 -2.76 4.38 -12.63
N TRP A 128 -1.56 3.96 -13.00
CA TRP A 128 -1.17 3.74 -14.38
C TRP A 128 -0.38 2.45 -14.52
N ALA A 129 -0.38 1.89 -15.72
CA ALA A 129 0.36 0.68 -16.01
C ALA A 129 0.77 0.61 -17.48
N THR A 130 1.64 -0.33 -17.81
CA THR A 130 1.99 -0.67 -19.18
C THR A 130 1.19 -1.90 -19.61
N SER A 131 0.45 -1.80 -20.72
CA SER A 131 -0.28 -2.94 -21.29
C SER A 131 0.72 -3.98 -21.78
N LYS A 132 0.54 -5.25 -21.38
CA LYS A 132 1.37 -6.34 -21.93
C LYS A 132 1.10 -6.58 -23.41
N ASN A 133 -0.10 -6.25 -23.88
CA ASN A 133 -0.52 -6.45 -25.27
C ASN A 133 -0.03 -5.30 -26.16
N SER A 134 -0.46 -4.06 -25.90
CA SER A 134 -0.11 -2.92 -26.77
C SER A 134 1.28 -2.33 -26.50
N LYS A 135 1.89 -2.66 -25.36
CA LYS A 135 3.14 -2.04 -24.85
C LYS A 135 3.02 -0.54 -24.54
N GLU A 136 1.81 0.00 -24.58
CA GLU A 136 1.56 1.39 -24.24
C GLU A 136 1.42 1.57 -22.73
N ARG A 137 1.89 2.72 -22.24
CA ARG A 137 1.60 3.18 -20.89
C ARG A 137 0.23 3.84 -20.89
N ILE A 138 -0.70 3.29 -20.12
CA ILE A 138 -2.09 3.75 -20.05
C ILE A 138 -2.47 4.17 -18.62
N PRO A 139 -3.35 5.17 -18.47
CA PRO A 139 -4.02 5.42 -17.19
C PRO A 139 -5.02 4.28 -16.93
N ILE A 140 -5.01 3.74 -15.71
CA ILE A 140 -5.96 2.71 -15.26
C ILE A 140 -7.10 3.38 -14.50
N ASP A 141 -6.77 4.21 -13.51
CA ASP A 141 -7.77 4.90 -12.69
C ASP A 141 -7.25 6.23 -12.14
N SER A 142 -8.16 7.11 -11.72
CA SER A 142 -7.86 8.33 -10.98
C SER A 142 -9.03 8.75 -10.08
N TRP A 143 -8.70 9.26 -8.90
CA TRP A 143 -9.66 9.76 -7.94
C TRP A 143 -9.20 11.10 -7.37
N HIS A 144 -10.18 11.92 -7.01
CA HIS A 144 -9.95 13.24 -6.46
C HIS A 144 -10.83 13.46 -5.26
N GLN A 145 -10.19 13.71 -4.11
CA GLN A 145 -10.85 13.90 -2.82
C GLN A 145 -11.83 12.77 -2.50
N GLU A 146 -11.46 11.53 -2.82
CA GLU A 146 -12.21 10.35 -2.40
C GLU A 146 -12.00 10.10 -0.92
N VAL A 147 -13.04 9.68 -0.22
CA VAL A 147 -12.98 9.40 1.22
C VAL A 147 -12.97 7.89 1.41
N HIS A 148 -11.83 7.35 1.84
CA HIS A 148 -11.74 5.96 2.30
C HIS A 148 -12.22 5.90 3.75
N HIS A 149 -13.11 4.96 4.02
CA HIS A 149 -13.56 4.63 5.37
C HIS A 149 -12.73 3.45 5.85
N LEU A 150 -12.05 3.62 6.99
CA LEU A 150 -11.23 2.59 7.59
C LEU A 150 -11.70 2.26 9.00
N ALA A 151 -11.51 1.00 9.36
CA ALA A 151 -11.68 0.52 10.71
C ALA A 151 -10.52 -0.42 11.06
N LYS A 152 -10.24 -0.53 12.35
CA LYS A 152 -9.22 -1.44 12.85
C LYS A 152 -9.83 -2.84 12.99
N GLU A 153 -9.23 -3.82 12.34
CA GLU A 153 -9.65 -5.22 12.37
C GLU A 153 -8.40 -6.07 12.67
N ASP A 154 -8.44 -6.85 13.74
CA ASP A 154 -7.30 -7.64 14.23
C ASP A 154 -5.99 -6.83 14.44
N GLY A 155 -6.13 -5.55 14.77
CA GLY A 155 -5.00 -4.64 14.97
C GLY A 155 -4.50 -3.94 13.71
N GLU A 156 -5.08 -4.20 12.55
CA GLU A 156 -4.70 -3.62 11.26
C GLU A 156 -5.77 -2.68 10.73
N TRP A 157 -5.37 -1.61 10.06
CA TRP A 157 -6.31 -0.70 9.40
C TRP A 157 -6.77 -1.29 8.08
N ARG A 158 -8.08 -1.48 7.94
CA ARG A 158 -8.69 -2.02 6.73
C ARG A 158 -9.75 -1.07 6.18
N ILE A 159 -9.76 -0.91 4.86
CA ILE A 159 -10.78 -0.16 4.13
C ILE A 159 -12.08 -0.95 4.18
N VAL A 160 -13.15 -0.33 4.67
CA VAL A 160 -14.50 -0.91 4.72
C VAL A 160 -15.37 -0.45 3.54
N GLY A 161 -14.96 0.63 2.87
CA GLY A 161 -15.60 1.19 1.69
C GLY A 161 -15.06 2.59 1.39
N SER A 162 -15.58 3.20 0.34
CA SER A 162 -15.26 4.59 0.01
C SER A 162 -16.50 5.40 -0.38
N SER A 163 -16.40 6.72 -0.32
CA SER A 163 -17.44 7.66 -0.74
C SER A 163 -16.85 8.89 -1.42
N LYS A 164 -17.63 9.55 -2.27
CA LYS A 164 -17.22 10.84 -2.88
C LYS A 164 -17.02 11.89 -1.78
N GLY A 165 -15.91 12.61 -1.80
CA GLY A 165 -15.72 13.76 -0.93
C GLY A 165 -16.65 14.92 -1.28
N ALA A 166 -16.83 15.82 -0.32
CA ALA A 166 -17.77 16.95 -0.39
C ALA A 166 -17.54 17.91 -1.57
N SER A 167 -16.35 17.90 -2.19
CA SER A 167 -15.95 18.77 -3.30
C SER A 167 -15.77 18.03 -4.65
N ALA A 168 -16.23 16.78 -4.77
CA ALA A 168 -16.03 15.97 -5.96
C ALA A 168 -16.68 16.58 -7.21
N ARG A 169 -15.87 17.14 -8.12
CA ARG A 169 -16.32 17.55 -9.47
C ARG A 169 -16.57 16.31 -10.35
N PRO A 170 -17.46 16.38 -11.37
CA PRO A 170 -17.66 15.29 -12.32
C PRO A 170 -16.34 14.91 -13.02
N ARG A 171 -16.04 13.60 -13.08
CA ARG A 171 -14.83 13.06 -13.73
C ARG A 171 -14.95 13.15 -15.26
N LEU A 172 -13.87 13.57 -15.93
CA LEU A 172 -13.75 13.61 -17.40
C LEU A 172 -13.03 12.38 -18.00
N PHE A 173 -12.44 11.50 -17.16
CA PHE A 173 -11.66 10.33 -17.58
C PHE A 173 -12.06 9.05 -16.83
N GLY A 174 -12.11 7.93 -17.57
CA GLY A 174 -11.95 6.55 -17.06
C GLY A 174 -13.24 5.73 -16.91
N SER A 175 -13.39 4.68 -17.73
CA SER A 175 -14.51 3.70 -17.73
C SER A 175 -14.24 2.45 -16.87
N ALA A 176 -13.19 2.44 -16.05
CA ALA A 176 -12.96 1.35 -15.10
C ALA A 176 -13.89 1.57 -13.89
N PRO A 177 -14.62 0.53 -13.42
CA PRO A 177 -15.35 0.64 -12.18
C PRO A 177 -14.34 0.89 -11.04
N HIS A 178 -14.48 2.04 -10.40
CA HIS A 178 -13.95 2.31 -9.05
C HIS A 178 -14.30 1.10 -8.18
N PRO A 179 -13.33 0.43 -7.55
CA PRO A 179 -12.65 1.02 -6.39
C PRO A 179 -11.17 0.58 -6.24
N LEU A 180 -10.32 0.94 -7.22
CA LEU A 180 -8.89 0.64 -7.12
C LEU A 180 -8.23 1.69 -6.22
N PHE A 181 -8.24 1.36 -4.92
CA PHE A 181 -8.02 2.20 -3.73
C PHE A 181 -9.23 3.04 -3.35
#